data_AF-S2Z175-F1
#
_entry.id   AF-S2Z175-F1
#
_cell.length_a   1.000
_cell.length_b   1.000
_cell.length_c   1.000
_cell.angle_alpha   90.00
_cell.angle_beta   90.00
_cell.angle_gamma   90.00
#
_symmetry.space_group_name_H-M   'P 1'
#
loop_
_entity.id
_entity.type
_entity.pdbx_description
1 polymer ?
#
loop_
_entity_poly.entity_id
_entity_poly.type
_entity_poly.pdbx_seq_one_letter_code
_entity_poly.pdbx_strand_id
1 'polypeptide(L)' 'MKWLRRFKQSRGGAASGEHIAATRTNVPLDDHMTLLFAQELPFHPAEERAMIEKILKEYQGPTITSQDMLPQQIRDLMDL' A
#
# COMPACT_ATOMS: atom_id res chain seq x y z
N MET A 1 15.35 -9.94 2.08
CA MET A 1 14.98 -9.91 3.51
C MET A 1 13.75 -10.79 3.72
N LYS A 2 13.58 -11.47 4.86
CA LYS A 2 12.42 -12.34 5.12
C LYS A 2 11.22 -11.49 5.57
N TRP A 3 10.56 -10.85 4.62
CA TRP A 3 9.25 -10.24 4.87
C TRP A 3 8.27 -11.33 5.27
N LEU A 4 7.69 -11.20 6.46
CA LEU A 4 7.06 -12.30 7.18
C LEU A 4 5.81 -12.80 6.45
N ARG A 5 5.89 -14.05 6.00
CA ARG A 5 4.73 -14.95 5.83
C ARG A 5 3.96 -15.09 7.16
N ARG A 6 3.01 -14.20 7.40
CA ARG A 6 1.85 -14.37 8.31
C ARG A 6 0.98 -13.12 8.07
N PHE A 7 -0.20 -13.16 7.46
CA PHE A 7 -1.39 -13.84 7.94
C PHE A 7 -2.41 -13.98 6.80
N LYS A 8 -2.85 -15.21 6.56
CA LYS A 8 -4.11 -15.49 5.89
C LYS A 8 -5.18 -15.58 6.98
N GLN A 9 -6.19 -14.69 6.96
CA GLN A 9 -7.62 -15.01 6.76
C GLN A 9 -8.61 -14.05 7.49
N SER A 10 -9.52 -13.50 6.68
CA SER A 10 -10.98 -13.34 6.88
C SER A 10 -11.61 -12.16 7.65
N ARG A 11 -12.51 -11.51 6.88
CA ARG A 11 -13.87 -11.03 7.20
C ARG A 11 -14.04 -9.86 8.18
N GLY A 12 -14.55 -8.76 7.61
CA GLY A 12 -15.75 -8.04 8.04
C GLY A 12 -15.91 -7.74 9.53
N GLY A 13 -15.70 -6.48 9.91
CA GLY A 13 -16.11 -5.93 11.20
C GLY A 13 -15.58 -4.51 11.36
N ALA A 14 -16.48 -3.53 11.36
CA ALA A 14 -16.20 -2.12 11.56
C ALA A 14 -15.41 -1.88 12.86
N ALA A 15 -14.24 -1.23 12.74
CA ALA A 15 -13.56 -0.59 13.85
C ALA A 15 -13.43 0.90 13.51
N SER A 16 -14.26 1.68 14.19
CA SER A 16 -14.26 3.13 14.22
C SER A 16 -12.91 3.67 14.68
N GLY A 17 -12.15 4.18 13.72
CA GLY A 17 -10.95 4.99 13.95
C GLY A 17 -10.62 5.62 12.62
N GLU A 18 -11.21 6.78 12.31
CA GLU A 18 -10.90 7.51 11.08
C GLU A 18 -9.40 7.85 11.08
N HIS A 19 -8.63 7.02 10.39
CA HIS A 19 -7.23 7.28 10.12
C HIS A 19 -7.17 8.46 9.14
N ILE A 20 -6.98 9.67 9.66
CA ILE A 20 -6.94 10.95 8.92
C ILE A 20 -5.97 10.90 7.71
N ALA A 21 -4.96 10.03 7.73
CA ALA A 21 -4.04 9.80 6.62
C ALA A 21 -4.71 9.19 5.37
N ALA A 22 -5.69 8.31 5.54
CA ALA A 22 -6.43 7.70 4.43
C ALA A 22 -7.38 8.72 3.75
N THR A 23 -7.91 9.68 4.50
CA THR A 23 -8.92 10.64 4.00
C THR A 23 -8.34 11.73 3.08
N ARG A 24 -7.01 11.91 3.03
CA ARG A 24 -6.37 13.00 2.26
C ARG A 24 -5.49 12.53 1.10
N THR A 25 -5.39 11.23 0.89
CA THR A 25 -4.49 10.66 -0.11
C THR A 25 -5.34 10.00 -1.19
N ASN A 26 -5.41 10.60 -2.37
CA ASN A 26 -6.15 10.03 -3.51
C ASN A 26 -5.35 8.90 -4.17
N VAL A 27 -5.01 7.88 -3.39
CA VAL A 27 -4.32 6.65 -3.83
C VAL A 27 -5.27 5.46 -3.71
N PRO A 28 -5.18 4.46 -4.60
CA PRO A 28 -6.09 3.32 -4.65
C PRO A 28 -5.73 2.25 -3.60
N LEU A 29 -5.41 2.66 -2.36
CA LEU A 29 -5.03 1.79 -1.25
C LEU A 29 -6.15 1.80 -0.19
N ASP A 30 -6.40 0.67 0.47
CA ASP A 30 -7.21 0.67 1.68
C ASP A 30 -6.42 1.21 2.89
N ASP A 31 -7.07 1.36 4.05
CA ASP A 31 -6.44 1.90 5.26
C ASP A 31 -5.21 1.08 5.68
N HIS A 32 -5.29 -0.24 5.57
CA HIS A 32 -4.21 -1.15 5.92
C HIS A 32 -2.98 -0.95 5.00
N MET A 33 -3.18 -0.98 3.69
CA MET A 33 -2.10 -0.77 2.72
C MET A 33 -1.55 0.66 2.78
N THR A 34 -2.40 1.66 3.08
CA THR A 34 -1.98 3.05 3.30
C THR A 34 -1.02 3.16 4.48
N LEU A 35 -1.35 2.52 5.61
CA LEU A 35 -0.48 2.49 6.78
C LEU A 35 0.82 1.74 6.53
N LEU A 36 0.77 0.63 5.79
CA LEU A 36 1.97 -0.11 5.37
C LEU A 36 2.89 0.78 4.55
N PHE A 37 2.36 1.46 3.53
CA PHE A 37 3.14 2.37 2.70
C PHE A 37 3.71 3.54 3.52
N ALA A 38 2.93 4.12 4.44
CA ALA A 38 3.42 5.19 5.31
C ALA A 38 4.59 4.75 6.21
N GLN A 39 4.65 3.48 6.60
CA GLN A 39 5.74 2.91 7.39
C GLN A 39 6.97 2.60 6.52
N GLU A 40 6.77 2.08 5.30
CA GLU A 40 7.86 1.59 4.46
C GLU A 40 8.51 2.66 3.56
N LEU A 41 7.71 3.52 2.92
CA LEU A 41 8.21 4.51 1.97
C LEU A 41 9.32 5.43 2.52
N PRO A 42 9.34 5.86 3.80
CA PRO A 42 10.44 6.66 4.34
C PRO A 42 11.83 6.04 4.17
N PHE A 43 11.91 4.70 4.12
CA PHE A 43 13.16 3.96 3.95
C PHE A 43 13.58 3.77 2.48
N HIS A 44 12.69 4.06 1.53
CA HIS A 44 13.01 4.03 0.10
C HIS A 44 13.69 5.32 -0.37
N PRO A 45 14.59 5.24 -1.37
CA PRO A 45 15.09 6.40 -2.10
C PRO A 45 13.97 7.31 -2.61
N ALA A 46 14.23 8.61 -2.65
CA ALA A 46 13.23 9.60 -3.08
C ALA A 46 12.74 9.35 -4.52
N GLU A 47 13.62 8.88 -5.41
CA GLU A 47 13.28 8.54 -6.79
C GLU A 47 12.30 7.37 -6.88
N GLU A 48 12.53 6.31 -6.10
CA GLU A 48 11.63 5.16 -6.04
C GLU A 48 10.26 5.54 -5.47
N ARG A 49 10.22 6.35 -4.41
CA ARG A 49 8.96 6.90 -3.87
C ARG A 49 8.17 7.66 -4.94
N ALA A 50 8.82 8.55 -5.68
CA ALA A 50 8.17 9.32 -6.74
C ALA A 50 7.60 8.41 -7.85
N MET A 51 8.30 7.33 -8.19
CA MET A 51 7.82 6.34 -9.14
C MET A 51 6.61 5.57 -8.61
N ILE A 52 6.66 5.13 -7.35
CA ILE A 52 5.54 4.45 -6.68
C ILE A 52 4.29 5.34 -6.67
N GLU A 53 4.42 6.59 -6.25
CA GLU A 53 3.29 7.55 -6.22
C GLU A 53 2.70 7.77 -7.62
N LYS A 54 3.54 7.89 -8.65
CA LYS A 54 3.08 8.01 -10.04
C LYS A 54 2.29 6.78 -10.48
N ILE A 55 2.80 5.57 -10.23
CA ILE A 55 2.13 4.32 -10.59
C ILE A 55 0.77 4.22 -9.87
N LEU A 56 0.72 4.53 -8.57
CA LEU A 56 -0.52 4.52 -7.80
C LEU A 56 -1.53 5.55 -8.32
N LYS A 57 -1.07 6.73 -8.74
CA LYS A 57 -1.93 7.78 -9.30
C LYS A 57 -2.52 7.41 -10.67
N GLU A 58 -1.79 6.67 -11.48
CA GLU A 58 -2.20 6.25 -12.82
C GLU A 58 -2.99 4.92 -12.82
N TYR A 59 -3.03 4.22 -11.70
CA TYR A 59 -3.71 2.93 -11.56
C TYR A 59 -5.24 3.06 -11.62
N GLN A 60 -5.86 2.33 -12.55
CA GLN A 60 -7.31 2.35 -12.81
C GLN A 60 -8.03 1.06 -12.36
N GLY A 61 -7.42 0.28 -11.46
CA GLY A 61 -7.97 -0.98 -10.97
C GLY A 61 -8.77 -0.84 -9.66
N PRO A 62 -9.20 -1.98 -9.07
CA PRO A 62 -9.88 -1.98 -7.77
C PRO A 62 -8.96 -1.54 -6.64
N THR A 63 -9.54 -1.09 -5.52
CA THR A 63 -8.80 -0.78 -4.29
C THR A 63 -7.87 -1.93 -3.90
N ILE A 64 -6.60 -1.61 -3.73
CA ILE A 64 -5.53 -2.53 -3.36
C ILE A 64 -5.64 -2.79 -1.85
N THR A 65 -5.94 -4.03 -1.50
CA THR A 65 -6.15 -4.49 -0.11
C THR A 65 -5.08 -5.47 0.36
N SER A 66 -4.11 -5.79 -0.51
CA SER A 66 -3.00 -6.69 -0.22
C SER A 66 -1.80 -6.41 -1.12
N GLN A 67 -0.61 -6.87 -0.69
CA GLN A 67 0.63 -6.72 -1.46
C GLN A 67 0.57 -7.44 -2.82
N ASP A 68 -0.12 -8.58 -2.92
CA ASP A 68 -0.27 -9.35 -4.16
C ASP A 68 -1.06 -8.61 -5.25
N MET A 69 -1.90 -7.64 -4.85
CA MET A 69 -2.67 -6.79 -5.76
C MET A 69 -1.88 -5.59 -6.29
N LEU A 70 -0.69 -5.32 -5.75
CA LEU A 70 0.13 -4.21 -6.23
C LEU A 70 0.54 -4.43 -7.70
N PRO A 71 0.58 -3.37 -8.52
CA PRO A 71 1.23 -3.40 -9.81
C PRO A 71 2.62 -4.02 -9.71
N GLN A 72 2.98 -4.89 -10.68
CA GLN A 72 4.27 -5.61 -10.65
C GLN A 72 5.45 -4.68 -10.41
N GLN A 73 5.45 -3.52 -11.08
CA GLN A 73 6.52 -2.55 -10.97
C GLN A 73 6.68 -1.99 -9.54
N ILE A 74 5.60 -1.85 -8.77
CA ILE A 74 5.71 -1.45 -7.35
C ILE A 74 6.30 -2.59 -6.52
N ARG A 75 5.91 -3.84 -6.79
CA ARG A 75 6.49 -5.00 -6.10
C ARG A 75 8.00 -5.11 -6.33
N ASP A 76 8.43 -4.86 -7.56
CA ASP A 76 9.85 -4.87 -7.92
C ASP A 76 10.61 -3.74 -7.21
N LEU A 77 10.04 -2.54 -7.12
CA LEU A 77 10.63 -1.40 -6.40
C LEU A 77 10.69 -1.64 -4.88
N MET A 78 9.79 -2.46 -4.34
CA MET A 78 9.67 -2.73 -2.91
C MET A 78 10.28 -4.08 -2.47
N ASP A 79 10.90 -4.85 -3.38
CA ASP A 79 11.46 -6.19 -3.13
C ASP A 79 10.44 -7.15 -2.46
N LEU A 80 9.20 -7.19 -3.00
CA LEU A 80 8.05 -7.95 -2.50
C LEU A 80 7.81 -9.30 -3.21
#